data_AF-A0A7R9GG13-F1
#
_entry.id   AF-A0A7R9GG13-F1
#
_cell.length_a   1.000
_cell.length_b   1.000
_cell.length_c   1.000
_cell.angle_alpha   90.00
_cell.angle_beta   90.00
_cell.angle_gamma   90.00
#
_symmetry.space_group_name_H-M   'P 1'
#
loop_
_entity.id
_entity.type
_entity.pdbx_description
1 polymer ?
#
loop_
_entity_poly.entity_id
_entity_poly.type
_entity_poly.pdbx_seq_one_letter_code
_entity_poly.pdbx_strand_id
1 'polypeptide(L)'
;MELDDLFQIQATSRSKLESGQNVPQKTSGVLLGEQGNLGNLSSSSTSGLSTATPQSEKWNGLLMSLRELVEWVLRKDSELSSVAHVLADIPCLHRQQDDLRAFRRELEARAPMIESNLSNGRNYLTNDASMSDASDTEDFSSSFESKKEPSARVARRELKTLSERWSSLNARLDVMQQRNNDLQAKTHKLQQTVDEAHQRLAQAESSIARWVALSDPGRADELMNEVTRMREHMAPIRRVVDEVREQAGRLQGSTVSLTPHMQNRLKDIQVRWGQVEKAVDDRWRRMSLSDSLRRDRQMERDAMRMTKRSGRAASEDELAVFCQA
;
A
#
# COMPACT_ATOMS: atom_id res chain seq x y z
N MET A 1 -19.32 6.84 5.99
CA MET A 1 -18.60 7.03 4.73
C MET A 1 -18.86 5.78 3.94
N GLU A 2 -19.84 5.86 3.05
CA GLU A 2 -20.22 4.72 2.22
C GLU A 2 -19.09 4.45 1.22
N LEU A 3 -18.90 3.21 0.79
CA LEU A 3 -17.86 2.90 -0.18
C LEU A 3 -18.07 3.63 -1.51
N ASP A 4 -19.30 4.05 -1.79
CA ASP A 4 -19.62 4.96 -2.89
C ASP A 4 -18.88 6.29 -2.77
N ASP A 5 -18.73 6.87 -1.56
CA ASP A 5 -17.92 8.09 -1.36
C ASP A 5 -16.44 7.84 -1.71
N LEU A 6 -15.89 6.68 -1.32
CA LEU A 6 -14.51 6.29 -1.62
C LEU A 6 -14.29 6.01 -3.12
N PHE A 7 -15.27 5.39 -3.79
CA PHE A 7 -15.22 5.16 -5.24
C PHE A 7 -15.37 6.47 -6.03
N GLN A 8 -16.21 7.41 -5.57
CA GLN A 8 -16.36 8.76 -6.15
C GLN A 8 -15.03 9.54 -6.07
N ILE A 9 -14.35 9.45 -4.92
CA ILE A 9 -13.05 10.11 -4.70
C ILE A 9 -12.00 9.55 -5.66
N GLN A 10 -11.91 8.22 -5.84
CA GLN A 10 -10.96 7.63 -6.80
C GLN A 10 -11.27 7.96 -8.26
N ALA A 11 -12.56 8.00 -8.65
CA ALA A 11 -12.96 8.39 -10.00
C ALA A 11 -12.55 9.85 -10.31
N THR A 12 -12.70 10.75 -9.32
CA THR A 12 -12.32 12.15 -9.43
C THR A 12 -10.79 12.33 -9.51
N SER A 13 -10.03 11.54 -8.76
CA SER A 13 -8.56 11.56 -8.81
C SER A 13 -7.99 11.03 -10.14
N ARG A 14 -8.64 10.04 -10.77
CA ARG A 14 -8.22 9.48 -12.07
C ARG A 14 -8.43 10.48 -13.21
N SER A 15 -9.54 11.22 -13.21
CA SER A 15 -9.82 12.29 -14.19
C SER A 15 -8.83 13.47 -14.12
N LYS A 16 -8.31 13.78 -12.93
CA LYS A 16 -7.30 14.84 -12.73
C LYS A 16 -5.89 14.45 -13.20
N LEU A 17 -5.57 13.17 -13.32
CA LEU A 17 -4.27 12.69 -13.83
C LEU A 17 -4.23 12.60 -15.36
N GLU A 18 -5.35 12.27 -16.01
CA GLU A 18 -5.44 12.20 -17.48
C GLU A 18 -5.53 13.58 -18.16
N SER A 19 -5.85 14.65 -17.43
CA SER A 19 -5.92 16.02 -17.95
C SER A 19 -4.61 16.81 -17.86
N GLY A 20 -3.52 16.21 -17.34
CA GLY A 20 -2.23 16.87 -17.11
C GLY A 20 -1.14 16.63 -18.16
N GLN A 21 -1.37 15.82 -19.19
CA GLN A 21 -0.38 15.57 -20.25
C GLN A 21 -0.74 16.30 -21.54
N ASN A 22 -0.34 17.56 -21.65
CA ASN A 22 -0.14 18.17 -22.96
C ASN A 22 1.02 19.18 -22.89
N VAL A 23 2.22 18.72 -23.25
CA VAL A 23 3.39 19.56 -23.48
C VAL A 23 3.93 19.20 -24.87
N PRO A 24 4.10 20.16 -25.79
CA PRO A 24 4.47 19.88 -27.17
C PRO A 24 5.97 19.52 -27.29
N GLN A 25 6.26 18.47 -28.06
CA GLN A 25 7.61 18.07 -28.43
C GLN A 25 8.21 19.08 -29.43
N LYS A 26 9.41 19.57 -29.13
CA LYS A 26 10.21 20.46 -29.98
C LYS A 26 11.05 19.60 -30.93
N THR A 27 10.71 19.61 -32.21
CA THR A 27 11.54 19.06 -33.30
C THR A 27 12.76 19.95 -33.51
N SER A 28 13.97 19.39 -33.51
CA SER A 28 15.18 20.05 -34.03
C SER A 28 15.73 19.23 -35.19
N GLY A 29 15.77 19.88 -36.35
CA GLY A 29 16.25 19.33 -37.61
C GLY A 29 17.78 19.22 -37.65
N VAL A 30 18.21 18.14 -38.29
CA VAL A 30 19.58 17.89 -38.73
C VAL A 30 19.81 18.68 -40.02
N LEU A 31 20.92 19.42 -40.11
CA LEU A 31 21.48 19.86 -41.39
C LEU A 31 22.99 19.59 -41.41
N LEU A 32 23.35 18.83 -42.44
CA LEU A 32 24.68 18.44 -42.88
C LEU A 32 25.14 19.43 -43.96
N GLY A 33 26.45 19.71 -43.98
CA GLY A 33 27.16 20.50 -45.00
C GLY A 33 28.33 21.23 -44.33
N GLU A 34 29.55 21.30 -44.84
CA GLU A 34 30.16 20.88 -46.09
C GLU A 34 31.69 20.99 -45.88
N GLN A 35 32.49 20.34 -46.72
CA GLN A 35 33.96 20.40 -46.68
C GLN A 35 34.51 21.72 -47.25
N GLY A 36 35.68 22.16 -46.77
CA GLY A 36 36.48 23.22 -47.38
C GLY A 36 37.88 23.28 -46.76
N ASN A 37 38.90 23.26 -47.61
CA ASN A 37 40.28 22.86 -47.35
C ASN A 37 41.27 24.05 -47.23
N LEU A 38 42.46 23.73 -46.71
CA LEU A 38 43.79 24.39 -46.81
C LEU A 38 44.13 25.64 -45.98
N GLY A 39 45.26 25.53 -45.28
CA GLY A 39 46.03 26.66 -44.76
C GLY A 39 47.13 26.26 -43.78
N ASN A 40 48.20 25.64 -44.29
CA ASN A 40 49.43 25.39 -43.55
C ASN A 40 50.18 26.70 -43.27
N LEU A 41 50.44 27.02 -42.00
CA LEU A 41 51.52 27.92 -41.59
C LEU A 41 52.18 27.37 -40.32
N SER A 42 53.35 26.80 -40.54
CA SER A 42 54.37 26.51 -39.54
C SER A 42 54.83 27.78 -38.82
N SER A 43 54.92 27.73 -37.49
CA SER A 43 56.18 27.93 -36.73
C SER A 43 55.91 28.30 -35.27
N SER A 44 56.85 27.87 -34.44
CA SER A 44 57.21 28.47 -33.15
C SER A 44 56.48 27.95 -31.91
N SER A 45 57.08 26.91 -31.35
CA SER A 45 57.54 26.89 -29.96
C SER A 45 56.64 27.54 -28.91
N THR A 46 55.95 26.71 -28.15
CA THR A 46 56.14 26.65 -26.70
C THR A 46 55.67 25.29 -26.23
N SER A 47 56.61 24.39 -25.97
CA SER A 47 56.39 23.30 -25.03
C SER A 47 56.19 23.93 -23.66
N GLY A 48 54.97 24.38 -23.38
CA GLY A 48 54.47 24.52 -22.03
C GLY A 48 54.23 23.11 -21.50
N LEU A 49 55.33 22.41 -21.18
CA LEU A 49 55.25 21.16 -20.44
C LEU A 49 54.70 21.54 -19.06
N SER A 50 53.38 21.44 -18.92
CA SER A 50 52.67 21.55 -17.66
C SER A 50 53.23 20.47 -16.73
N THR A 51 54.29 20.78 -15.99
CA THR A 51 54.73 19.94 -14.87
C THR A 51 53.73 20.16 -13.74
N ALA A 52 52.52 19.61 -13.90
CA ALA A 52 51.68 19.33 -12.76
C ALA A 52 52.54 18.51 -11.81
N THR A 53 52.71 18.98 -10.57
CA THR A 53 53.41 18.17 -9.58
C THR A 53 52.67 16.84 -9.45
N PRO A 54 53.36 15.72 -9.17
CA PRO A 54 52.71 14.42 -9.00
C PRO A 54 51.60 14.43 -7.92
N GLN A 55 51.58 15.45 -7.05
CA GLN A 55 50.51 15.71 -6.10
C GLN A 55 49.25 16.32 -6.75
N SER A 56 49.41 17.27 -7.68
CA SER A 56 48.31 17.88 -8.44
C SER A 56 47.59 16.87 -9.33
N GLU A 57 48.33 15.95 -9.97
CA GLU A 57 47.77 14.87 -10.78
C GLU A 57 46.93 13.89 -9.96
N LYS A 58 47.38 13.55 -8.74
CA LYS A 58 46.62 12.72 -7.79
C LYS A 58 45.30 13.37 -7.37
N TRP A 59 45.32 14.66 -7.03
CA TRP A 59 44.10 15.42 -6.69
C TRP A 59 43.13 15.53 -7.85
N ASN A 60 43.63 15.79 -9.05
CA ASN A 60 42.79 15.89 -10.25
C ASN A 60 42.15 14.53 -10.60
N GLY A 61 42.88 13.42 -10.49
CA GLY A 61 42.34 12.07 -10.68
C GLY A 61 41.22 11.73 -9.69
N LEU A 62 41.43 12.02 -8.40
CA LEU A 62 40.41 11.84 -7.36
C LEU A 62 39.17 12.70 -7.66
N LEU A 63 39.34 13.97 -8.01
CA LEU A 63 38.24 14.88 -8.30
C LEU A 63 37.36 14.41 -9.46
N MET A 64 37.97 13.91 -10.53
CA MET A 64 37.22 13.35 -11.66
C MET A 64 36.42 12.12 -11.23
N SER A 65 37.05 11.19 -10.49
CA SER A 65 36.35 10.01 -9.98
C SER A 65 35.21 10.37 -9.01
N LEU A 66 35.39 11.37 -8.15
CA LEU A 66 34.34 11.83 -7.23
C LEU A 66 33.14 12.40 -8.00
N ARG A 67 33.38 13.25 -9.01
CA ARG A 67 32.31 13.84 -9.83
C ARG A 67 31.52 12.79 -10.59
N GLU A 68 32.21 11.84 -11.23
CA GLU A 68 31.57 10.73 -11.93
C GLU A 68 30.69 9.90 -10.99
N LEU A 69 31.15 9.65 -9.77
CA LEU A 69 30.37 8.92 -8.77
C LEU A 69 29.18 9.72 -8.24
N VAL A 70 29.34 11.03 -8.00
CA VAL A 70 28.21 11.91 -7.61
C VAL A 70 27.14 11.90 -8.69
N GLU A 71 27.53 12.07 -9.95
CA GLU A 71 26.61 12.03 -11.08
C GLU A 71 25.95 10.65 -11.24
N TRP A 72 26.70 9.57 -10.99
CA TRP A 72 26.15 8.23 -10.98
C TRP A 72 25.10 8.03 -9.88
N VAL A 73 25.36 8.49 -8.66
CA VAL A 73 24.40 8.42 -7.55
C VAL A 73 23.15 9.25 -7.87
N LEU A 74 23.31 10.45 -8.45
CA LEU A 74 22.17 11.29 -8.85
C LEU A 74 21.32 10.64 -9.96
N ARG A 75 21.95 9.97 -10.93
CA ARG A 75 21.23 9.19 -11.95
C ARG A 75 20.46 8.04 -11.32
N LYS A 76 21.07 7.29 -10.39
CA LYS A 76 20.40 6.21 -9.66
C LYS A 76 19.28 6.71 -8.75
N ASP A 77 19.42 7.88 -8.14
CA ASP A 77 18.38 8.51 -7.35
C ASP A 77 17.16 8.92 -8.21
N SER A 78 17.43 9.38 -9.43
CA SER A 78 16.38 9.68 -10.43
C SER A 78 15.68 8.41 -10.93
N GLU A 79 16.45 7.35 -11.18
CA GLU A 79 15.92 6.02 -11.56
C GLU A 79 15.03 5.46 -10.45
N LEU A 80 15.46 5.50 -9.19
CA LEU A 80 14.66 5.08 -8.03
C LEU A 80 13.39 5.92 -7.87
N SER A 81 13.45 7.21 -8.21
CA SER A 81 12.28 8.11 -8.20
C SER A 81 11.28 7.80 -9.32
N SER A 82 11.75 7.26 -10.43
CA SER A 82 10.91 6.89 -11.59
C SER A 82 10.09 5.62 -11.37
N VAL A 83 10.42 4.83 -10.34
CA VAL A 83 9.64 3.67 -9.91
C VAL A 83 8.34 4.17 -9.25
N ALA A 84 7.30 4.43 -10.06
CA ALA A 84 6.03 5.02 -9.61
C ALA A 84 4.78 4.22 -10.02
N HIS A 85 3.78 4.31 -9.14
CA HIS A 85 2.46 3.66 -9.10
C HIS A 85 2.45 2.20 -8.64
N VAL A 86 2.31 2.03 -7.32
CA VAL A 86 2.06 0.73 -6.71
C VAL A 86 0.58 0.42 -6.82
N LEU A 87 0.25 -0.58 -7.62
CA LEU A 87 -1.04 -1.26 -7.54
C LEU A 87 -0.99 -2.25 -6.38
N ALA A 88 -2.04 -2.33 -5.57
CA ALA A 88 -2.19 -3.39 -4.57
C ALA A 88 -2.57 -4.71 -5.26
N ASP A 89 -1.63 -5.22 -6.06
CA ASP A 89 -1.73 -6.48 -6.78
C ASP A 89 -0.51 -7.34 -6.43
N ILE A 90 -0.74 -8.60 -6.04
CA ILE A 90 0.32 -9.47 -5.53
C ILE A 90 1.42 -9.70 -6.60
N PRO A 91 1.10 -10.03 -7.86
CA PRO A 91 2.11 -10.17 -8.92
C PRO A 91 2.89 -8.88 -9.19
N CYS A 92 2.21 -7.72 -9.19
CA CYS A 92 2.87 -6.42 -9.40
C CYS A 92 3.83 -6.11 -8.25
N LEU A 93 3.40 -6.31 -7.00
CA LEU A 93 4.21 -6.10 -5.82
C LEU A 93 5.39 -7.08 -5.72
N HIS A 94 5.24 -8.33 -6.18
CA HIS A 94 6.35 -9.27 -6.27
C HIS A 94 7.38 -8.82 -7.32
N ARG A 95 6.92 -8.43 -8.51
CA ARG A 95 7.80 -7.91 -9.56
C ARG A 95 8.57 -6.69 -9.08
N GLN A 96 7.88 -5.74 -8.45
CA GLN A 96 8.50 -4.56 -7.86
C GLN A 96 9.54 -4.93 -6.78
N GLN A 97 9.29 -5.98 -6.00
CA GLN A 97 10.27 -6.44 -5.02
C GLN A 97 11.53 -7.01 -5.69
N ASP A 98 11.37 -7.77 -6.78
CA ASP A 98 12.49 -8.30 -7.55
C ASP A 98 13.29 -7.19 -8.20
N ASP A 99 12.62 -6.17 -8.74
CA ASP A 99 13.26 -4.97 -9.29
C ASP A 99 14.06 -4.23 -8.21
N LEU A 100 13.50 -4.04 -7.01
CA LEU A 100 14.20 -3.42 -5.88
C LEU A 100 15.37 -4.27 -5.36
N ARG A 101 15.31 -5.61 -5.47
CA ARG A 101 16.43 -6.50 -5.15
C ARG A 101 17.53 -6.40 -6.21
N ALA A 102 17.17 -6.33 -7.49
CA ALA A 102 18.13 -6.12 -8.57
C ALA A 102 18.86 -4.78 -8.41
N PHE A 103 18.10 -3.70 -8.17
CA PHE A 103 18.66 -2.37 -7.91
C PHE A 103 19.63 -2.37 -6.71
N ARG A 104 19.29 -3.07 -5.62
CA ARG A 104 20.19 -3.23 -4.46
C ARG A 104 21.52 -3.88 -4.85
N ARG A 105 21.49 -4.96 -5.65
CA ARG A 105 22.72 -5.63 -6.11
C ARG A 105 23.59 -4.70 -6.95
N GLU A 106 22.99 -3.83 -7.76
CA GLU A 106 23.74 -2.82 -8.52
C GLU A 106 24.42 -1.79 -7.60
N LEU A 107 23.74 -1.34 -6.54
CA LEU A 107 24.34 -0.47 -5.53
C LEU A 107 25.50 -1.17 -4.82
N GLU A 108 25.29 -2.41 -4.37
CA GLU A 108 26.31 -3.23 -3.70
C GLU A 108 27.54 -3.47 -4.58
N ALA A 109 27.35 -3.67 -5.89
CA ALA A 109 28.45 -3.80 -6.85
C ALA A 109 29.27 -2.50 -6.99
N ARG A 110 28.64 -1.33 -6.87
CA ARG A 110 29.33 -0.02 -6.95
C ARG A 110 29.88 0.48 -5.61
N ALA A 111 29.36 -0.03 -4.50
CA ALA A 111 29.77 0.32 -3.13
C ALA A 111 31.28 0.32 -2.90
N PRO A 112 32.08 -0.71 -3.27
CA PRO A 112 33.52 -0.70 -2.97
C PRO A 112 34.28 0.44 -3.67
N MET A 113 33.82 0.86 -4.85
CA MET A 113 34.43 1.98 -5.56
C MET A 113 34.10 3.32 -4.89
N ILE A 114 32.87 3.47 -4.38
CA ILE A 114 32.45 4.65 -3.62
C ILE A 114 33.23 4.71 -2.31
N GLU A 115 33.28 3.62 -1.55
CA GLU A 115 34.00 3.54 -0.28
C GLU A 115 35.50 3.77 -0.42
N SER A 116 36.11 3.21 -1.47
CA SER A 116 37.52 3.44 -1.79
C SER A 116 37.80 4.93 -2.09
N ASN A 117 36.96 5.58 -2.90
CA ASN A 117 37.10 7.02 -3.18
C ASN A 117 36.86 7.89 -1.94
N LEU A 118 35.89 7.53 -1.10
CA LEU A 118 35.63 8.20 0.17
C LEU A 118 36.82 8.07 1.13
N SER A 119 37.41 6.88 1.22
CA SER A 119 38.58 6.59 2.06
C SER A 119 39.83 7.29 1.55
N ASN A 120 40.13 7.15 0.25
CA ASN A 120 41.26 7.81 -0.39
C ASN A 120 41.16 9.33 -0.26
N GLY A 121 39.98 9.92 -0.50
CA GLY A 121 39.75 11.35 -0.34
C GLY A 121 39.97 11.83 1.10
N ARG A 122 39.55 11.06 2.12
CA ARG A 122 39.85 11.37 3.53
C ARG A 122 41.36 11.31 3.81
N ASN A 123 42.04 10.25 3.37
CA ASN A 123 43.47 10.07 3.57
C ASN A 123 44.28 11.20 2.92
N TYR A 124 43.91 11.62 1.71
CA TYR A 124 44.56 12.75 1.04
C TYR A 124 44.39 14.06 1.82
N LEU A 125 43.20 14.30 2.39
CA LEU A 125 42.95 15.50 3.21
C LEU A 125 43.71 15.50 4.53
N THR A 126 43.86 14.33 5.17
CA THR A 126 44.66 14.18 6.39
C THR A 126 46.14 14.39 6.10
N ASN A 127 46.65 13.82 5.00
CA ASN A 127 48.05 13.97 4.61
C ASN A 127 48.39 15.42 4.19
N ASP A 128 47.48 16.09 3.48
CA ASP A 128 47.58 17.51 3.13
C ASP A 128 47.62 18.42 4.37
N ALA A 129 46.75 18.16 5.36
CA ALA A 129 46.76 18.88 6.62
C ALA A 129 48.06 18.67 7.44
N SER A 130 48.58 17.44 7.46
CA SER A 130 49.83 17.12 8.18
C SER A 130 51.09 17.72 7.55
N MET A 131 51.09 17.94 6.23
CA MET A 131 52.20 18.56 5.51
C MET A 131 52.18 20.09 5.61
N SER A 132 51.01 20.67 5.91
CA SER A 132 50.83 22.11 6.13
C SER A 132 51.26 22.54 7.55
N ASP A 133 51.16 21.66 8.55
CA ASP A 133 51.48 21.94 9.97
C ASP A 133 52.96 21.72 10.32
N ALA A 134 53.71 20.97 9.49
CA ALA A 134 55.13 20.72 9.67
C ALA A 134 56.05 21.81 9.10
N SER A 135 55.48 22.91 8.56
CA SER A 135 56.21 24.01 7.92
C SER A 135 56.22 25.30 8.77
N ASP A 136 56.13 25.18 10.09
CA ASP A 136 56.42 26.29 11.01
C ASP A 136 57.92 26.31 11.34
N THR A 137 58.70 26.85 10.41
CA THR A 137 60.02 27.45 10.69
C THR A 137 60.19 28.69 9.82
N GLU A 138 59.72 29.80 10.38
CA GLU A 138 60.10 31.21 10.17
C GLU A 138 60.12 31.81 8.74
N ASP A 139 59.62 33.05 8.70
CA ASP A 139 60.03 34.18 7.83
C ASP A 139 59.12 34.60 6.64
N PHE A 140 58.44 35.74 6.85
CA PHE A 140 57.96 36.75 5.88
C PHE A 140 57.44 36.29 4.50
N SER A 141 56.12 36.02 4.37
CA SER A 141 55.33 36.25 3.12
C SER A 141 53.85 35.81 3.28
N SER A 142 53.08 36.45 4.16
CA SER A 142 51.65 36.15 4.39
C SER A 142 50.69 36.70 3.30
N SER A 143 51.10 36.72 2.02
CA SER A 143 50.24 37.16 0.91
C SER A 143 50.14 36.18 -0.26
N PHE A 144 50.88 35.06 -0.25
CA PHE A 144 50.92 34.12 -1.38
C PHE A 144 50.37 32.72 -1.10
N GLU A 145 49.89 32.45 0.12
CA GLU A 145 49.34 31.14 0.52
C GLU A 145 47.94 30.82 -0.03
N SER A 146 47.26 31.77 -0.68
CA SER A 146 45.89 31.57 -1.17
C SER A 146 45.77 30.99 -2.59
N LYS A 147 46.88 30.64 -3.26
CA LYS A 147 46.87 30.14 -4.66
C LYS A 147 47.17 28.65 -4.85
N LYS A 148 47.66 27.95 -3.82
CA LYS A 148 47.63 26.48 -3.72
C LYS A 148 46.46 26.19 -2.78
N GLU A 149 45.29 25.66 -3.13
CA GLU A 149 45.02 24.55 -4.02
C GLU A 149 43.48 24.45 -4.13
N PRO A 150 42.83 25.18 -5.08
CA PRO A 150 41.37 25.17 -5.21
C PRO A 150 40.80 23.75 -5.39
N SER A 151 41.59 22.82 -5.92
CA SER A 151 41.29 21.40 -6.06
C SER A 151 41.01 20.71 -4.71
N ALA A 152 41.80 20.93 -3.65
CA ALA A 152 41.57 20.31 -2.34
C ALA A 152 40.30 20.82 -1.65
N ARG A 153 39.94 22.10 -1.83
CA ARG A 153 38.66 22.66 -1.32
C ARG A 153 37.45 22.11 -2.08
N VAL A 154 37.56 21.98 -3.40
CA VAL A 154 36.51 21.36 -4.24
C VAL A 154 36.38 19.87 -3.91
N ALA A 155 37.49 19.16 -3.72
CA ALA A 155 37.50 17.74 -3.37
C ALA A 155 36.79 17.48 -2.04
N ARG A 156 37.02 18.33 -1.02
CA ARG A 156 36.28 18.28 0.25
C ARG A 156 34.77 18.37 0.06
N ARG A 157 34.31 19.30 -0.80
CA ARG A 157 32.88 19.49 -1.07
C ARG A 157 32.29 18.28 -1.80
N GLU A 158 32.95 17.82 -2.86
CA GLU A 158 32.51 16.65 -3.64
C GLU A 158 32.49 15.37 -2.79
N LEU A 159 33.48 15.18 -1.91
CA LEU A 159 33.53 14.05 -0.97
C LEU A 159 32.34 14.05 -0.01
N LYS A 160 32.01 15.24 0.55
CA LYS A 160 30.84 15.42 1.42
C LYS A 160 29.55 15.15 0.65
N THR A 161 29.41 15.72 -0.54
CA THR A 161 28.23 15.52 -1.39
C THR A 161 28.06 14.05 -1.78
N LEU A 162 29.13 13.37 -2.20
CA LEU A 162 29.08 11.95 -2.52
C LEU A 162 28.61 11.12 -1.31
N SER A 163 29.20 11.38 -0.13
CA SER A 163 28.83 10.68 1.10
C SER A 163 27.35 10.90 1.46
N GLU A 164 26.87 12.14 1.42
CA GLU A 164 25.47 12.46 1.76
C GLU A 164 24.50 11.83 0.76
N ARG A 165 24.79 11.94 -0.54
CA ARG A 165 23.95 11.39 -1.62
C ARG A 165 23.92 9.87 -1.57
N TRP A 166 25.06 9.22 -1.36
CA TRP A 166 25.14 7.77 -1.23
C TRP A 166 24.33 7.25 -0.03
N SER A 167 24.49 7.87 1.14
CA SER A 167 23.72 7.51 2.34
C SER A 167 22.21 7.74 2.14
N SER A 168 21.83 8.86 1.53
CA SER A 168 20.43 9.19 1.26
C SER A 168 19.79 8.21 0.27
N LEU A 169 20.50 7.82 -0.80
CA LEU A 169 20.03 6.84 -1.77
C LEU A 169 19.76 5.47 -1.12
N ASN A 170 20.69 4.99 -0.29
CA ASN A 170 20.52 3.73 0.44
C ASN A 170 19.34 3.77 1.40
N ALA A 171 19.23 4.83 2.21
CA ALA A 171 18.11 5.00 3.14
C ALA A 171 16.76 5.06 2.41
N ARG A 172 16.69 5.73 1.26
CA ARG A 172 15.48 5.75 0.43
C ARG A 172 15.14 4.37 -0.12
N LEU A 173 16.14 3.61 -0.58
CA LEU A 173 15.94 2.25 -1.06
C LEU A 173 15.39 1.34 0.05
N ASP A 174 15.92 1.44 1.27
CA ASP A 174 15.43 0.72 2.45
C ASP A 174 13.95 1.03 2.72
N VAL A 175 13.59 2.31 2.74
CA VAL A 175 12.20 2.75 2.96
C VAL A 175 11.27 2.22 1.88
N MET A 176 11.70 2.24 0.61
CA MET A 176 10.89 1.70 -0.50
C MET A 176 10.71 0.19 -0.41
N GLN A 177 11.75 -0.55 -0.05
CA GLN A 177 11.67 -2.00 0.17
C GLN A 177 10.75 -2.34 1.34
N GLN A 178 10.89 -1.64 2.47
CA GLN A 178 10.01 -1.85 3.63
C GLN A 178 8.55 -1.55 3.27
N ARG A 179 8.30 -0.41 2.60
CA ARG A 179 6.96 -0.06 2.13
C ARG A 179 6.37 -1.14 1.22
N ASN A 180 7.16 -1.69 0.29
CA ASN A 180 6.70 -2.76 -0.61
C ASN A 180 6.35 -4.04 0.16
N ASN A 181 7.19 -4.45 1.13
CA ASN A 181 6.93 -5.61 1.99
C ASN A 181 5.65 -5.41 2.82
N ASP A 182 5.46 -4.22 3.39
CA ASP A 182 4.25 -3.89 4.17
C ASP A 182 2.99 -3.93 3.29
N LEU A 183 3.08 -3.45 2.05
CA LEU A 183 1.97 -3.51 1.09
C LEU A 183 1.66 -4.94 0.65
N GLN A 184 2.68 -5.79 0.45
CA GLN A 184 2.49 -7.21 0.19
C GLN A 184 1.76 -7.90 1.34
N ALA A 185 2.23 -7.69 2.58
CA ALA A 185 1.61 -8.29 3.76
C ALA A 185 0.15 -7.84 3.95
N LYS A 186 -0.14 -6.55 3.76
CA LYS A 186 -1.50 -6.01 3.84
C LYS A 186 -2.40 -6.55 2.73
N THR A 187 -1.90 -6.63 1.50
CA THR A 187 -2.66 -7.19 0.36
C THR A 187 -2.96 -8.67 0.58
N HIS A 188 -1.99 -9.45 1.06
CA HIS A 188 -2.18 -10.86 1.38
C HIS A 188 -3.20 -11.06 2.52
N LYS A 189 -3.12 -10.24 3.58
CA LYS A 189 -4.09 -10.28 4.67
C LYS A 189 -5.51 -9.97 4.17
N LEU A 190 -5.66 -8.95 3.33
CA LEU A 190 -6.96 -8.64 2.70
C LEU A 190 -7.47 -9.80 1.86
N GLN A 191 -6.60 -10.43 1.06
CA GLN A 191 -6.99 -11.59 0.26
C GLN A 191 -7.55 -12.72 1.15
N GLN A 192 -6.86 -13.04 2.26
CA GLN A 192 -7.30 -14.07 3.21
C GLN A 192 -8.65 -13.75 3.85
N THR A 193 -8.85 -12.51 4.29
CA THR A 193 -10.13 -12.11 4.93
C THR A 193 -11.28 -12.05 3.94
N VAL A 194 -11.02 -11.66 2.68
CA VAL A 194 -12.00 -11.71 1.58
C VAL A 194 -12.38 -13.16 1.26
N ASP A 195 -11.42 -14.08 1.21
CA ASP A 195 -11.67 -15.51 1.01
C ASP A 195 -12.51 -16.09 2.16
N GLU A 196 -12.18 -15.75 3.41
CA GLU A 196 -12.95 -16.13 4.60
C GLU A 196 -14.39 -15.58 4.55
N ALA A 197 -14.57 -14.32 4.16
CA ALA A 197 -15.88 -13.70 4.00
C ALA A 197 -16.73 -14.45 2.96
N HIS A 198 -16.16 -14.76 1.79
CA HIS A 198 -16.85 -15.53 0.75
C HIS A 198 -17.26 -16.91 1.24
N GLN A 199 -16.39 -17.62 1.97
CA GLN A 199 -16.69 -18.93 2.52
C GLN A 199 -17.85 -18.87 3.52
N ARG A 200 -17.82 -17.90 4.44
CA ARG A 200 -18.89 -17.71 5.43
C ARG A 200 -20.22 -17.31 4.79
N LEU A 201 -20.20 -16.42 3.80
CA LEU A 201 -21.38 -16.04 3.03
C LEU A 201 -21.96 -17.25 2.29
N ALA A 202 -21.12 -18.05 1.62
CA ALA A 202 -21.58 -19.25 0.92
C ALA A 202 -22.24 -20.27 1.87
N GLN A 203 -21.71 -20.44 3.09
CA GLN A 203 -22.31 -21.30 4.11
C GLN A 203 -23.67 -20.77 4.58
N ALA A 204 -23.77 -19.46 4.84
CA ALA A 204 -25.02 -18.81 5.23
C ALA A 204 -26.08 -18.91 4.11
N GLU A 205 -25.70 -18.60 2.88
CA GLU A 205 -26.56 -18.72 1.69
C GLU A 205 -27.06 -20.15 1.50
N SER A 206 -26.18 -21.16 1.64
CA SER A 206 -26.59 -22.56 1.56
C SER A 206 -27.59 -22.94 2.66
N SER A 207 -27.48 -22.33 3.83
CA SER A 207 -28.39 -22.58 4.95
C SER A 207 -29.74 -21.91 4.72
N ILE A 208 -29.73 -20.68 4.21
CA ILE A 208 -30.93 -19.94 3.82
C ILE A 208 -31.67 -20.65 2.68
N ALA A 209 -30.94 -21.19 1.70
CA ALA A 209 -31.52 -21.91 0.57
C ALA A 209 -32.26 -23.20 1.00
N ARG A 210 -31.91 -23.78 2.14
CA ARG A 210 -32.59 -24.96 2.71
C ARG A 210 -33.89 -24.62 3.45
N TRP A 211 -34.16 -23.34 3.71
CA TRP A 211 -35.39 -22.96 4.41
C TRP A 211 -36.62 -23.24 3.57
N VAL A 212 -37.30 -24.34 3.89
CA VAL A 212 -38.52 -24.79 3.20
C VAL A 212 -39.65 -23.74 3.35
N ALA A 213 -40.50 -23.63 2.32
CA ALA A 213 -41.74 -22.85 2.38
C ALA A 213 -42.67 -23.43 3.45
N LEU A 214 -43.33 -22.57 4.22
CA LEU A 214 -44.21 -22.95 5.32
C LEU A 214 -45.40 -23.78 4.78
N SER A 215 -45.34 -25.10 4.90
CA SER A 215 -46.47 -25.98 4.58
C SER A 215 -46.80 -26.98 5.69
N ASP A 216 -45.87 -27.26 6.60
CA ASP A 216 -46.10 -28.18 7.71
C ASP A 216 -46.08 -27.45 9.08
N PRO A 217 -47.24 -27.31 9.76
CA PRO A 217 -47.32 -26.68 11.07
C PRO A 217 -46.61 -27.46 12.19
N GLY A 218 -46.28 -28.75 11.98
CA GLY A 218 -45.55 -29.59 12.94
C GLY A 218 -44.06 -29.24 13.08
N ARG A 219 -43.50 -28.49 12.13
CA ARG A 219 -42.07 -28.15 12.07
C ARG A 219 -41.74 -26.70 12.43
N ALA A 220 -42.72 -25.95 12.92
CA ALA A 220 -42.52 -24.52 13.18
C ALA A 220 -41.46 -24.25 14.27
N ASP A 221 -41.43 -25.06 15.33
CA ASP A 221 -40.44 -24.91 16.40
C ASP A 221 -39.02 -25.23 15.89
N GLU A 222 -38.87 -26.27 15.05
CA GLU A 222 -37.60 -26.59 14.39
C GLU A 222 -37.12 -25.43 13.51
N LEU A 223 -38.01 -24.89 12.67
CA LEU A 223 -37.71 -23.77 11.78
C LEU A 223 -37.39 -22.48 12.56
N MET A 224 -38.07 -22.25 13.70
CA MET A 224 -37.77 -21.11 14.57
C MET A 224 -36.39 -21.24 15.21
N ASN A 225 -36.01 -22.44 15.65
CA ASN A 225 -34.67 -22.73 16.16
C ASN A 225 -33.59 -22.54 15.08
N GLU A 226 -33.83 -22.99 13.85
CA GLU A 226 -32.91 -22.79 12.71
C GLU A 226 -32.68 -21.30 12.42
N VAL A 227 -33.73 -20.50 12.40
CA VAL A 227 -33.62 -19.05 12.15
C VAL A 227 -32.93 -18.35 13.32
N THR A 228 -33.24 -18.74 14.57
CA THR A 228 -32.56 -18.18 15.75
C THR A 228 -31.05 -18.46 15.70
N ARG A 229 -30.66 -19.70 15.41
CA ARG A 229 -29.26 -20.10 15.26
C ARG A 229 -28.58 -19.33 14.12
N MET A 230 -29.27 -19.13 12.99
CA MET A 230 -28.72 -18.33 11.89
C MET A 230 -28.49 -16.88 12.34
N ARG A 231 -29.42 -16.26 13.09
CA ARG A 231 -29.26 -14.90 13.63
C ARG A 231 -28.05 -14.77 14.56
N GLU A 232 -27.78 -15.77 15.39
CA GLU A 232 -26.56 -15.81 16.20
C GLU A 232 -25.30 -15.91 15.32
N HIS A 233 -25.38 -16.67 14.23
CA HIS A 233 -24.29 -16.82 13.27
C HIS A 233 -24.03 -15.58 12.40
N MET A 234 -24.97 -14.63 12.32
CA MET A 234 -24.81 -13.38 11.57
C MET A 234 -23.70 -12.48 12.14
N ALA A 235 -23.57 -12.39 13.47
CA ALA A 235 -22.61 -11.48 14.09
C ALA A 235 -21.14 -11.80 13.71
N PRO A 236 -20.68 -13.07 13.73
CA PRO A 236 -19.37 -13.46 13.19
C PRO A 236 -19.15 -13.11 11.71
N ILE A 237 -20.16 -13.25 10.85
CA ILE A 237 -20.03 -12.92 9.42
C ILE A 237 -19.88 -11.41 9.24
N ARG A 238 -20.74 -10.63 9.92
CA ARG A 238 -20.68 -9.17 9.92
C ARG A 238 -19.29 -8.65 10.31
N ARG A 239 -18.71 -9.21 11.37
CA ARG A 239 -17.36 -8.85 11.83
C ARG A 239 -16.32 -9.01 10.73
N VAL A 240 -16.35 -10.11 9.98
CA VAL A 240 -15.39 -10.34 8.89
C VAL A 240 -15.67 -9.41 7.71
N VAL A 241 -16.93 -9.15 7.37
CA VAL A 241 -17.28 -8.18 6.31
C VAL A 241 -16.82 -6.76 6.67
N ASP A 242 -16.97 -6.37 7.94
CA ASP A 242 -16.49 -5.08 8.45
C ASP A 242 -14.94 -5.03 8.49
N GLU A 243 -14.27 -6.12 8.86
CA GLU A 243 -12.81 -6.23 8.80
C GLU A 243 -12.28 -6.12 7.36
N VAL A 244 -12.93 -6.78 6.41
CA VAL A 244 -12.62 -6.66 4.96
C VAL A 244 -12.75 -5.20 4.51
N ARG A 245 -13.83 -4.51 4.92
CA ARG A 245 -14.05 -3.08 4.61
C ARG A 245 -12.94 -2.21 5.21
N GLU A 246 -12.58 -2.44 6.47
CA GLU A 246 -11.55 -1.68 7.15
C GLU A 246 -10.17 -1.88 6.49
N GLN A 247 -9.81 -3.12 6.18
CA GLN A 247 -8.54 -3.45 5.53
C GLN A 247 -8.46 -2.84 4.12
N ALA A 248 -9.54 -2.87 3.35
CA ALA A 248 -9.64 -2.21 2.04
C ALA A 248 -9.48 -0.68 2.18
N GLY A 249 -10.15 -0.06 3.16
CA GLY A 249 -10.04 1.38 3.42
C GLY A 249 -8.63 1.81 3.82
N ARG A 250 -7.94 1.02 4.65
CA ARG A 250 -6.53 1.28 5.03
C ARG A 250 -5.59 1.25 3.82
N LEU A 251 -5.81 0.33 2.87
CA LEU A 251 -5.00 0.26 1.64
C LEU A 251 -5.26 1.46 0.73
N GLN A 252 -6.54 1.81 0.50
CA GLN A 252 -6.90 2.96 -0.34
C GLN A 252 -6.44 4.30 0.26
N GLY A 253 -6.43 4.44 1.59
CA GLY A 253 -5.90 5.62 2.29
C GLY A 253 -4.39 5.84 2.11
N SER A 254 -3.63 4.83 1.68
CA SER A 254 -2.17 4.89 1.49
C SER A 254 -1.72 5.35 0.09
N THR A 255 -2.63 5.96 -0.68
CA THR A 255 -2.43 6.36 -2.10
C THR A 255 -2.19 5.16 -3.03
N VAL A 256 -2.69 3.99 -2.64
CA VAL A 256 -2.57 2.74 -3.40
C VAL A 256 -3.92 2.37 -3.99
N SER A 257 -3.95 2.05 -5.28
CA SER A 257 -5.16 1.61 -5.97
C SER A 257 -5.30 0.09 -5.86
N LEU A 258 -6.48 -0.39 -5.44
CA LEU A 258 -6.85 -1.80 -5.50
C LEU A 258 -7.08 -2.22 -6.96
N THR A 259 -6.80 -3.47 -7.30
CA THR A 259 -7.11 -3.99 -8.64
C THR A 259 -8.63 -4.01 -8.90
N PRO A 260 -9.09 -3.87 -10.16
CA PRO A 260 -10.51 -3.99 -10.49
C PRO A 260 -11.12 -5.32 -10.03
N HIS A 261 -10.33 -6.40 -10.09
CA HIS A 261 -10.73 -7.70 -9.59
C HIS A 261 -11.04 -7.67 -8.09
N MET A 262 -10.11 -7.14 -7.27
CA MET A 262 -10.33 -7.02 -5.83
C MET A 262 -11.53 -6.12 -5.50
N GLN A 263 -11.67 -5.00 -6.22
CA GLN A 263 -12.83 -4.10 -6.05
C GLN A 263 -14.16 -4.81 -6.33
N ASN A 264 -14.24 -5.63 -7.38
CA ASN A 264 -15.44 -6.39 -7.69
C ASN A 264 -15.76 -7.42 -6.60
N ARG A 265 -14.75 -8.09 -6.03
CA ARG A 265 -14.93 -9.02 -4.93
C ARG A 265 -15.45 -8.35 -3.65
N LEU A 266 -14.91 -7.17 -3.32
CA LEU A 266 -15.40 -6.36 -2.21
C LEU A 266 -16.88 -5.97 -2.39
N LYS A 267 -17.26 -5.55 -3.61
CA LYS A 267 -18.66 -5.23 -3.94
C LYS A 267 -19.57 -6.46 -3.85
N ASP A 268 -19.12 -7.61 -4.38
CA ASP A 268 -19.86 -8.88 -4.31
C ASP A 268 -20.16 -9.28 -2.86
N ILE A 269 -19.14 -9.26 -1.98
CA ILE A 269 -19.30 -9.54 -0.55
C ILE A 269 -20.36 -8.63 0.08
N GLN A 270 -20.36 -7.34 -0.25
CA GLN A 270 -21.31 -6.39 0.32
C GLN A 270 -22.74 -6.64 -0.11
N VAL A 271 -22.94 -6.88 -1.41
CA VAL A 271 -24.25 -7.18 -1.96
C VAL A 271 -24.79 -8.47 -1.35
N ARG A 272 -23.98 -9.53 -1.34
CA ARG A 272 -24.36 -10.84 -0.78
C ARG A 272 -24.64 -10.76 0.71
N TRP A 273 -23.81 -10.05 1.47
CA TRP A 273 -24.05 -9.82 2.90
C TRP A 273 -25.38 -9.12 3.15
N GLY A 274 -25.68 -8.05 2.41
CA GLY A 274 -26.97 -7.36 2.52
C GLY A 274 -28.17 -8.24 2.16
N GLN A 275 -28.01 -9.16 1.19
CA GLN A 275 -29.02 -10.15 0.85
C GLN A 275 -29.24 -11.18 1.96
N VAL A 276 -28.16 -11.68 2.57
CA VAL A 276 -28.20 -12.60 3.71
C VAL A 276 -28.88 -11.94 4.91
N GLU A 277 -28.48 -10.70 5.27
CA GLU A 277 -29.13 -9.91 6.34
C GLU A 277 -30.63 -9.78 6.12
N LYS A 278 -31.02 -9.33 4.93
CA LYS A 278 -32.43 -9.17 4.58
C LYS A 278 -33.19 -10.49 4.63
N ALA A 279 -32.64 -11.56 4.08
CA ALA A 279 -33.31 -12.86 4.04
C ALA A 279 -33.55 -13.44 5.45
N VAL A 280 -32.56 -13.31 6.34
CA VAL A 280 -32.66 -13.76 7.74
C VAL A 280 -33.71 -12.94 8.49
N ASP A 281 -33.68 -11.62 8.36
CA ASP A 281 -34.64 -10.73 9.01
C ASP A 281 -36.08 -10.97 8.50
N ASP A 282 -36.26 -11.12 7.19
CA ASP A 282 -37.56 -11.38 6.59
C ASP A 282 -38.12 -12.75 7.02
N ARG A 283 -37.27 -13.76 7.20
CA ARG A 283 -37.68 -15.07 7.71
C ARG A 283 -38.03 -14.99 9.20
N TRP A 284 -37.23 -14.29 10.00
CA TRP A 284 -37.50 -14.08 11.42
C TRP A 284 -38.83 -13.39 11.66
N ARG A 285 -39.10 -12.27 10.96
CA ARG A 285 -40.38 -11.55 11.08
C ARG A 285 -41.58 -12.45 10.74
N ARG A 286 -41.47 -13.27 9.68
CA ARG A 286 -42.53 -14.23 9.29
C ARG A 286 -42.77 -15.30 10.35
N MET A 287 -41.71 -15.87 10.92
CA MET A 287 -41.82 -16.89 11.96
C MET A 287 -42.38 -16.30 13.27
N SER A 288 -41.89 -15.14 13.68
CA SER A 288 -42.37 -14.41 14.86
C SER A 288 -43.87 -14.10 14.78
N LEU A 289 -44.33 -13.62 13.62
CA LEU A 289 -45.74 -13.34 13.39
C LEU A 289 -46.58 -14.63 13.41
N SER A 290 -46.11 -15.69 12.76
CA SER A 290 -46.80 -16.99 12.75
C SER A 290 -46.94 -17.56 14.16
N ASP A 291 -45.90 -17.50 14.98
CA ASP A 291 -45.91 -17.97 16.35
C ASP A 291 -46.84 -17.15 17.24
N SER A 292 -46.88 -15.83 17.08
CA SER A 292 -47.83 -14.97 17.79
C SER A 292 -49.27 -15.38 17.48
N LEU A 293 -49.61 -15.53 16.20
CA LEU A 293 -50.94 -15.95 15.76
C LEU A 293 -51.31 -17.36 16.27
N ARG A 294 -50.33 -18.27 16.34
CA ARG A 294 -50.53 -19.61 16.91
C ARG A 294 -50.84 -19.55 18.39
N ARG A 295 -50.12 -18.72 19.16
CA ARG A 295 -50.36 -18.53 20.60
C ARG A 295 -51.71 -17.88 20.85
N ASP A 296 -52.10 -16.88 20.08
CA ASP A 296 -53.41 -16.22 20.20
C ASP A 296 -54.55 -17.21 19.96
N ARG A 297 -54.46 -18.01 18.87
CA ARG A 297 -55.44 -19.08 18.60
C ARG A 297 -55.47 -20.15 19.69
N GLN A 298 -54.33 -20.45 20.32
CA GLN A 298 -54.26 -21.40 21.42
C GLN A 298 -54.93 -20.84 22.68
N MET A 299 -54.67 -19.58 23.03
CA MET A 299 -55.33 -18.89 24.14
C MET A 299 -56.84 -18.81 23.94
N GLU A 300 -57.30 -18.52 22.72
CA GLU A 300 -58.73 -18.50 22.39
C GLU A 300 -59.38 -19.89 22.57
N ARG A 301 -58.72 -20.95 22.09
CA ARG A 301 -59.17 -22.33 22.31
C ARG A 301 -59.22 -22.71 23.79
N ASP A 302 -58.22 -22.33 24.56
CA ASP A 302 -58.15 -22.65 25.98
C ASP A 302 -59.17 -21.83 26.78
N ALA A 303 -59.41 -20.56 26.43
CA ALA A 303 -60.49 -19.74 26.99
C ALA A 303 -61.87 -20.36 26.71
N MET A 304 -62.14 -20.82 25.48
CA MET A 304 -63.39 -21.53 25.15
C MET A 304 -63.57 -22.84 25.93
N ARG A 305 -62.47 -23.55 26.22
CA ARG A 305 -62.52 -24.76 27.07
C ARG A 305 -62.83 -24.42 28.52
N MET A 306 -62.27 -23.33 29.03
CA MET A 306 -62.51 -22.85 30.39
C MET A 306 -63.95 -22.35 30.57
N THR A 307 -64.49 -21.58 29.61
CA THR A 307 -65.89 -21.13 29.66
C THR A 307 -66.86 -22.30 29.59
N LYS A 308 -66.62 -23.29 28.72
CA LYS A 308 -67.42 -24.53 28.68
C LYS A 308 -67.38 -25.32 29.99
N ARG A 309 -66.21 -25.43 30.63
CA ARG A 309 -66.06 -26.10 31.93
C ARG A 309 -66.81 -25.36 33.04
N SER A 310 -66.68 -24.04 33.09
CA SER A 310 -67.39 -23.20 34.07
C SER A 310 -68.91 -23.28 33.90
N GLY A 311 -69.42 -23.23 32.67
CA GLY A 311 -70.86 -23.38 32.41
C GLY A 311 -71.39 -24.77 32.79
N ARG A 312 -70.61 -25.83 32.58
CA ARG A 312 -70.99 -27.18 32.99
C ARG A 312 -71.01 -27.34 34.52
N ALA A 313 -70.03 -26.77 35.23
CA ALA A 313 -70.01 -26.77 36.69
C ALA A 313 -71.22 -26.02 37.27
N ALA A 314 -71.56 -24.85 36.72
CA ALA A 314 -72.75 -24.10 37.15
C ALA A 314 -74.06 -24.88 36.94
N SER A 315 -74.19 -25.61 35.82
CA SER A 315 -75.37 -26.47 35.59
C SER A 315 -75.43 -27.70 36.51
N GLU A 316 -74.28 -28.24 36.92
CA GLU A 316 -74.21 -29.36 37.88
C GLU A 316 -74.58 -28.88 39.30
N ASP A 317 -74.19 -27.67 39.70
CA ASP A 317 -74.59 -27.04 40.96
C ASP A 317 -76.10 -26.72 41.00
N GLU A 318 -76.68 -26.19 39.91
CA GLU A 318 -78.13 -25.96 39.83
C GLU A 318 -78.93 -27.26 39.95
N LEU A 319 -78.48 -28.34 39.29
CA LEU A 319 -79.11 -29.65 39.40
C LEU A 319 -78.96 -30.26 40.81
N ALA A 320 -77.81 -30.07 41.46
CA ALA A 320 -77.58 -30.54 42.82
C ALA A 320 -78.48 -29.83 43.84
N VAL A 321 -78.70 -28.52 43.68
CA VAL A 321 -79.67 -27.74 44.47
C VAL A 321 -81.10 -28.23 44.21
N PHE A 322 -81.46 -28.52 42.96
CA PHE A 322 -82.79 -29.01 42.60
C PHE A 322 -83.09 -30.42 43.13
N CYS A 323 -82.08 -31.29 43.28
CA CYS A 323 -82.24 -32.64 43.82
C CYS A 323 -82.27 -32.70 45.36
N GLN A 324 -81.95 -31.61 46.07
CA GLN A 324 -82.00 -31.54 47.54
C GLN A 324 -83.28 -30.89 48.08
N ALA A 325 -84.14 -30.35 47.22
CA ALA A 325 -85.47 -29.81 47.55
C ALA A 325 -86.57 -30.84 47.32
#